data_AF-A0A534HVL8-F1
#
_entry.id   AF-A0A534HVL8-F1
#
_cell.length_a   1.000
_cell.length_b   1.000
_cell.length_c   1.000
_cell.angle_alpha   90.00
_cell.angle_beta   90.00
_cell.angle_gamma   90.00
#
_symmetry.space_group_name_H-M   'P 1'
#
loop_
_entity.id
_entity.type
_entity.pdbx_description
1 polymer ?
#
loop_
_entity_poly.entity_id
_entity_poly.type
_entity_poly.pdbx_seq_one_letter_code
_entity_poly.pdbx_strand_id
1 'polypeptide(L)'
;MAMNLSPSKLPWYGQVGAFAALAFAGAGAIWNFYAKPAQQSIDTRQAELSTVRADITRGLATARRLPEFRRQVEDLQAQLERLRPVLPEEKDVADLLRRIQGMATQSNLQIRGFSPQPVATRSMYAEWPIGLQLDGTYHNLGSFLERVSKFPRIINITGIHC
;
A
#
# COMPACT_ATOMS: atom_id res chain seq x y z
N MET A 1 -22.85 28.16 -78.36
CA MET A 1 -23.71 29.28 -77.89
C MET A 1 -22.93 30.04 -76.82
N ALA A 2 -22.28 31.14 -77.19
CA ALA A 2 -21.49 31.94 -76.27
C ALA A 2 -22.39 33.01 -75.63
N MET A 3 -22.66 32.87 -74.33
CA MET A 3 -23.34 33.90 -73.54
C MET A 3 -22.35 35.05 -73.31
N ASN A 4 -22.41 36.05 -74.18
CA ASN A 4 -21.66 37.30 -74.03
C ASN A 4 -22.23 38.11 -72.85
N LEU A 5 -21.52 38.12 -71.71
CA LEU A 5 -21.78 39.03 -70.60
C LEU A 5 -21.20 40.41 -70.94
N SER A 6 -22.00 41.27 -71.57
CA SER A 6 -21.66 42.68 -71.80
C SER A 6 -21.86 43.51 -70.52
N PRO A 7 -20.83 44.16 -69.96
CA PRO A 7 -20.91 44.91 -68.70
C PRO A 7 -21.49 46.33 -68.83
N SER A 8 -22.16 46.69 -69.95
CA SER A 8 -22.50 48.08 -70.29
C SER A 8 -23.99 48.36 -70.58
N LYS A 9 -24.93 47.57 -70.03
CA LYS A 9 -26.38 47.86 -70.09
C LYS A 9 -27.14 47.70 -68.76
N LEU A 10 -26.48 47.89 -67.62
CA LEU A 10 -27.15 48.00 -66.32
C LEU A 10 -27.14 49.46 -65.82
N PRO A 11 -28.23 49.96 -65.19
CA PRO A 11 -28.24 51.28 -64.55
C PRO A 11 -27.11 51.38 -63.52
N TRP A 12 -26.51 52.55 -63.36
CA TRP A 12 -25.27 52.75 -62.58
C TRP A 12 -25.31 52.17 -61.15
N TYR A 13 -26.48 52.17 -60.51
CA TYR A 13 -26.71 51.53 -59.21
C TYR A 13 -26.45 50.01 -59.22
N GLY A 14 -26.76 49.32 -60.32
CA GLY A 14 -26.59 47.87 -60.45
C GLY A 14 -25.12 47.45 -60.57
N GLN A 15 -24.28 48.27 -61.22
CA GLN A 15 -22.83 48.03 -61.27
C GLN A 15 -22.21 48.20 -59.87
N VAL A 16 -22.60 49.26 -59.14
CA VAL A 16 -22.12 49.49 -57.77
C VAL A 16 -22.55 48.36 -56.83
N GLY A 17 -23.80 47.89 -56.95
CA GLY A 17 -24.29 46.75 -56.18
C GLY A 17 -23.52 45.45 -56.44
N ALA A 18 -23.19 45.16 -57.70
CA ALA A 18 -22.41 43.97 -58.05
C ALA A 18 -20.97 44.02 -57.51
N PHE A 19 -20.30 45.17 -57.59
CA PHE A 19 -18.97 45.35 -57.00
C PHE A 19 -18.98 45.25 -55.47
N ALA A 20 -19.98 45.84 -54.81
CA ALA A 20 -20.13 45.73 -53.36
C ALA A 20 -20.37 44.28 -52.92
N ALA A 21 -21.23 43.54 -53.63
CA ALA A 21 -21.48 42.13 -53.36
C ALA A 21 -20.21 41.28 -53.52
N LEU A 22 -19.42 41.54 -54.57
CA LEU A 22 -18.17 40.83 -54.83
C LEU A 22 -17.08 41.18 -53.80
N ALA A 23 -17.03 42.43 -53.33
CA ALA A 23 -16.15 42.85 -52.23
C ALA A 23 -16.54 42.20 -50.90
N PHE A 24 -17.84 42.14 -50.56
CA PHE A 24 -18.32 41.44 -49.37
C PHE A 24 -18.07 39.94 -49.44
N ALA A 25 -18.28 39.31 -50.60
CA ALA A 25 -17.98 37.90 -50.82
C ALA A 25 -16.47 37.62 -50.67
N GLY A 26 -15.61 38.49 -51.22
CA GLY A 26 -14.17 38.40 -51.07
C GLY A 26 -13.70 38.57 -49.62
N ALA A 27 -14.23 39.58 -48.91
CA ALA A 27 -13.92 39.81 -47.51
C ALA A 27 -14.39 38.66 -46.61
N GLY A 28 -15.59 38.11 -46.87
CA GLY A 28 -16.10 36.93 -46.17
C GLY A 28 -15.27 35.68 -46.42
N ALA A 29 -14.81 35.48 -47.67
CA ALA A 29 -13.92 34.37 -48.03
C ALA A 29 -12.57 34.49 -47.32
N ILE A 30 -11.94 35.67 -47.33
CA ILE A 30 -10.66 35.93 -46.63
C ILE A 30 -10.81 35.73 -45.12
N TRP A 31 -11.88 36.24 -44.52
CA TRP A 31 -12.17 36.05 -43.10
C TRP A 31 -12.32 34.56 -42.75
N ASN A 32 -13.07 33.80 -43.55
CA ASN A 32 -13.30 32.38 -43.29
C ASN A 32 -12.05 31.53 -43.54
N PHE A 33 -11.23 31.84 -44.55
CA PHE A 33 -10.04 31.06 -44.90
C PHE A 33 -8.80 31.41 -44.08
N TYR A 34 -8.64 32.65 -43.59
CA TYR A 34 -7.44 33.07 -42.85
C TYR A 34 -7.71 33.32 -41.36
N ALA A 35 -8.78 34.02 -40.99
CA ALA A 35 -9.01 34.38 -39.59
C ALA A 35 -9.45 33.16 -38.77
N LYS A 36 -10.36 32.33 -39.30
CA LYS A 36 -10.81 31.13 -38.57
C LYS A 36 -9.70 30.11 -38.25
N PRO A 37 -8.84 29.68 -39.19
CA PRO A 37 -7.79 28.72 -38.84
C PRO A 37 -6.76 29.30 -37.87
N ALA A 38 -6.48 30.61 -37.95
CA ALA A 38 -5.63 31.29 -36.98
C ALA A 38 -6.25 31.25 -35.57
N GLN A 39 -7.54 31.56 -35.44
CA GLN A 39 -8.26 31.46 -34.17
C GLN A 39 -8.26 30.03 -33.62
N GLN A 40 -8.55 29.04 -34.47
CA GLN A 40 -8.55 27.63 -34.08
C GLN A 40 -7.17 27.18 -33.59
N SER A 41 -6.09 27.66 -34.20
CA SER A 41 -4.72 27.33 -33.77
C SER A 41 -4.35 27.95 -32.41
N ILE A 42 -4.92 29.11 -32.09
CA ILE A 42 -4.75 29.75 -30.78
C ILE A 42 -5.54 28.96 -29.73
N ASP A 43 -6.78 28.61 -30.03
CA ASP A 43 -7.65 27.85 -29.12
C ASP A 43 -7.07 26.46 -28.81
N THR A 44 -6.51 25.75 -29.81
CA THR A 44 -5.87 24.45 -29.59
C THR A 44 -4.62 24.58 -28.72
N ARG A 45 -3.77 25.58 -28.96
CA ARG A 45 -2.59 25.84 -28.11
C ARG A 45 -2.96 26.27 -26.70
N GLN A 46 -4.04 27.04 -26.54
CA GLN A 46 -4.57 27.43 -25.24
C GLN A 46 -5.08 26.20 -24.47
N ALA A 47 -5.79 25.30 -25.15
CA ALA A 47 -6.26 24.04 -24.59
C ALA A 47 -5.08 23.16 -24.16
N GLU A 48 -4.06 23.01 -25.01
CA GLU A 48 -2.84 22.25 -24.70
C GLU A 48 -2.07 22.85 -23.52
N LEU A 49 -1.96 24.18 -23.43
CA LEU A 49 -1.37 24.83 -22.26
C LEU A 49 -2.16 24.54 -20.97
N SER A 50 -3.49 24.50 -21.05
CA SER A 50 -4.34 24.21 -19.90
C SER A 50 -4.19 22.76 -19.43
N THR A 51 -4.07 21.80 -20.35
CA THR A 51 -3.89 20.38 -20.02
C THR A 51 -2.50 20.14 -19.42
N VAL A 52 -1.45 20.67 -20.04
CA VAL A 52 -0.07 20.54 -19.54
C VAL A 52 0.08 21.17 -18.14
N ARG A 53 -0.56 22.32 -17.89
CA ARG A 53 -0.59 22.92 -16.54
C ARG A 53 -1.34 22.06 -15.53
N ALA A 54 -2.46 21.44 -15.93
CA ALA A 54 -3.20 20.52 -15.07
C ALA A 54 -2.36 19.28 -14.70
N ASP A 55 -1.58 18.75 -15.63
CA ASP A 55 -0.73 17.59 -15.38
C ASP A 55 0.47 17.95 -14.48
N ILE A 56 1.07 19.13 -14.65
CA ILE A 56 2.10 19.64 -13.74
C ILE A 56 1.55 19.80 -12.32
N THR A 57 0.36 20.38 -12.15
CA THR A 57 -0.23 20.57 -10.82
C THR A 57 -0.57 19.23 -10.14
N ARG A 58 -1.07 18.24 -10.89
CA ARG A 58 -1.27 16.87 -10.40
C ARG A 58 0.04 16.22 -9.98
N GLY A 59 1.08 16.30 -10.81
CA GLY A 59 2.40 15.75 -10.51
C GLY A 59 3.03 16.38 -9.26
N LEU A 60 2.93 17.70 -9.11
CA LEU A 60 3.38 18.43 -7.93
C LEU A 60 2.58 18.06 -6.68
N ALA A 61 1.26 17.86 -6.79
CA ALA A 61 0.45 17.42 -5.67
C ALA A 61 0.85 16.02 -5.18
N THR A 62 1.13 15.10 -6.10
CA THR A 62 1.65 13.75 -5.78
C THR A 62 3.04 13.83 -5.16
N ALA A 63 3.94 14.65 -5.71
CA ALA A 63 5.28 14.83 -5.17
C ALA A 63 5.29 15.44 -3.75
N ARG A 64 4.36 16.36 -3.45
CA ARG A 64 4.19 16.95 -2.11
C ARG A 64 3.74 15.95 -1.05
N ARG A 65 3.08 14.86 -1.43
CA ARG A 65 2.63 13.79 -0.52
C ARG A 65 3.73 12.75 -0.22
N LEU A 66 4.80 12.72 -1.01
CA LEU A 66 5.93 11.81 -0.82
C LEU A 66 6.65 11.98 0.54
N PRO A 67 6.95 13.21 1.03
CA PRO A 67 7.53 13.39 2.36
C PRO A 67 6.60 12.97 3.50
N GLU A 68 5.28 13.14 3.36
CA GLU A 68 4.30 12.68 4.36
C GLU A 68 4.29 11.15 4.46
N PHE A 69 4.30 10.46 3.31
CA PHE A 69 4.35 9.01 3.27
C PHE A 69 5.66 8.46 3.86
N ARG A 70 6.80 9.12 3.58
CA ARG A 70 8.09 8.75 4.21
C ARG A 70 8.05 8.88 5.73
N ARG A 71 7.45 9.94 6.26
CA ARG A 71 7.27 10.11 7.71
C ARG A 71 6.39 9.01 8.32
N GLN A 72 5.32 8.60 7.64
CA GLN A 72 4.47 7.51 8.11
C GLN A 72 5.22 6.17 8.15
N VAL A 73 6.04 5.89 7.14
CA VAL A 73 6.88 4.68 7.11
C VAL A 73 7.89 4.70 8.26
N GLU A 74 8.55 5.83 8.49
CA GLU A 74 9.51 5.98 9.60
C GLU A 74 8.85 5.79 10.97
N ASP A 75 7.65 6.35 11.18
CA ASP A 75 6.88 6.16 12.41
C ASP A 75 6.46 4.69 12.59
N LEU A 76 5.96 4.02 11.54
CA LEU A 76 5.62 2.60 11.59
C LEU A 76 6.85 1.73 11.88
N GLN A 77 8.00 2.08 11.31
CA GLN A 77 9.25 1.36 11.56
C GLN A 77 9.74 1.54 13.00
N ALA A 78 9.61 2.74 13.57
CA ALA A 78 9.89 2.99 14.98
C ALA A 78 8.92 2.23 15.91
N GLN A 79 7.64 2.11 15.53
CA GLN A 79 6.67 1.29 16.25
C GLN A 79 7.03 -0.20 16.18
N LEU A 80 7.45 -0.70 15.01
CA LEU A 80 7.93 -2.06 14.85
C LEU A 80 9.18 -2.34 15.67
N GLU A 81 10.13 -1.40 15.76
CA GLU A 81 11.32 -1.57 16.61
C GLU A 81 10.98 -1.65 18.10
N ARG A 82 9.97 -0.90 18.55
CA ARG A 82 9.45 -1.00 19.93
C ARG A 82 8.75 -2.33 20.21
N LEU A 83 8.13 -2.92 19.19
CA LEU A 83 7.42 -4.20 19.28
C LEU A 83 8.30 -5.41 18.93
N ARG A 84 9.48 -5.19 18.34
CA ARG A 84 10.49 -6.21 18.05
C ARG A 84 10.86 -7.10 19.25
N PRO A 85 10.99 -6.62 20.49
CA PRO A 85 11.19 -7.50 21.64
C PRO A 85 9.99 -8.40 21.99
N VAL A 86 8.80 -8.13 21.44
CA VAL A 86 7.54 -8.87 21.69
C VAL A 86 7.27 -9.93 20.61
N LEU A 87 7.94 -9.87 19.45
CA LEU A 87 7.85 -10.85 18.36
C LEU A 87 9.01 -11.88 18.29
N PRO A 88 9.53 -12.49 19.38
CA PRO A 88 10.46 -13.61 19.24
C PRO A 88 9.71 -14.95 19.24
N GLU A 89 9.00 -15.29 18.15
CA GLU A 89 8.33 -16.60 18.03
C GLU A 89 9.32 -17.79 18.11
N GLU A 90 10.60 -17.60 17.73
CA GLU A 90 11.59 -18.70 17.73
C GLU A 90 12.51 -18.75 18.96
N LYS A 91 12.76 -17.64 19.67
CA LYS A 91 13.66 -17.67 20.85
C LYS A 91 13.02 -18.32 22.08
N ASP A 92 11.71 -18.48 22.09
CA ASP A 92 10.99 -19.00 23.25
C ASP A 92 11.21 -20.48 23.51
N VAL A 93 11.46 -21.29 22.47
CA VAL A 93 11.55 -22.75 22.63
C VAL A 93 12.79 -23.14 23.43
N ALA A 94 13.97 -22.68 23.00
CA ALA A 94 15.23 -22.97 23.71
C ALA A 94 15.25 -22.35 25.11
N ASP A 95 14.64 -21.17 25.29
CA ASP A 95 14.54 -20.51 26.59
C ASP A 95 13.61 -21.25 27.55
N LEU A 96 12.48 -21.78 27.06
CA LEU A 96 11.57 -22.61 27.85
C LEU A 96 12.30 -23.84 28.39
N LEU A 97 13.05 -24.54 27.53
CA LEU A 97 13.81 -25.72 27.92
C LEU A 97 14.83 -25.41 29.02
N ARG A 98 15.62 -24.34 28.84
CA ARG A 98 16.59 -23.90 29.85
C ARG A 98 15.93 -23.54 31.18
N ARG A 99 14.77 -22.89 31.14
CA ARG A 99 14.00 -22.52 32.34
C ARG A 99 13.45 -23.74 33.06
N ILE A 100 12.90 -24.72 32.34
CA ILE A 100 12.40 -25.98 32.94
C ILE A 100 13.54 -26.78 33.58
N GLN A 101 14.69 -26.88 32.90
CA GLN A 101 15.89 -27.51 33.45
C GLN A 101 16.40 -26.80 34.71
N GLY A 102 16.39 -25.45 34.71
CA GLY A 102 16.71 -24.64 35.89
C GLY A 102 15.76 -24.92 37.07
N MET A 103 14.45 -25.04 36.81
CA MET A 103 13.48 -25.35 37.87
C MET A 103 13.62 -26.78 38.42
N ALA A 104 13.94 -27.76 37.56
CA ALA A 104 14.18 -29.13 37.98
C ALA A 104 15.42 -29.24 38.89
N THR A 105 16.53 -28.62 38.47
CA THR A 105 17.77 -28.60 39.26
C THR A 105 17.61 -27.84 40.59
N GLN A 106 16.92 -26.70 40.60
CA GLN A 106 16.59 -25.98 41.84
C GLN A 106 15.70 -26.78 42.81
N SER A 107 14.92 -27.72 42.28
CA SER A 107 14.06 -28.60 43.08
C SER A 107 14.77 -29.90 43.48
N ASN A 108 16.09 -30.03 43.23
CA ASN A 108 16.85 -31.27 43.44
C ASN A 108 16.24 -32.47 42.70
N LEU A 109 15.72 -32.26 41.49
CA LEU A 109 15.28 -33.31 40.57
C LEU A 109 16.28 -33.45 39.42
N GLN A 110 16.60 -34.69 39.06
CA GLN A 110 17.44 -35.00 37.92
C GLN A 110 16.57 -35.36 36.72
N ILE A 111 16.72 -34.66 35.60
CA ILE A 111 16.02 -35.00 34.36
C ILE A 111 16.80 -36.13 33.68
N ARG A 112 16.18 -37.32 33.54
CA ARG A 112 16.77 -38.44 32.79
C ARG A 112 16.44 -38.43 31.31
N GLY A 113 15.28 -37.92 30.95
CA GLY A 113 14.77 -38.00 29.60
C GLY A 113 13.88 -36.81 29.28
N PHE A 114 14.09 -36.26 28.09
CA PHE A 114 13.28 -35.19 27.54
C PHE A 114 12.89 -35.57 26.11
N SER A 115 11.59 -35.77 25.88
CA SER A 115 11.06 -36.20 24.58
C SER A 115 9.98 -35.21 24.11
N PRO A 116 10.36 -34.18 23.33
CA PRO A 116 9.40 -33.28 22.73
C PRO A 116 8.67 -34.01 21.59
N GLN A 117 7.35 -33.92 21.57
CA GLN A 117 6.50 -34.49 20.53
C GLN A 117 6.11 -33.41 19.52
N PRO A 118 5.71 -33.77 18.29
CA PRO A 118 5.23 -32.80 17.32
C PRO A 118 4.00 -32.05 17.84
N VAL A 119 3.87 -30.78 17.45
CA VAL A 119 2.74 -29.93 17.82
C VAL A 119 1.44 -30.55 17.33
N ALA A 120 0.49 -30.75 18.24
CA ALA A 120 -0.83 -31.28 17.94
C ALA A 120 -1.81 -30.12 17.74
N THR A 121 -2.21 -29.89 16.48
CA THR A 121 -3.18 -28.85 16.14
C THR A 121 -4.60 -29.34 16.40
N ARG A 122 -5.34 -28.66 17.28
CA ARG A 122 -6.78 -28.83 17.47
C ARG A 122 -7.53 -27.72 16.72
N SER A 123 -8.86 -27.80 16.66
CA SER A 123 -9.70 -26.86 15.91
C SER A 123 -9.60 -25.40 16.38
N MET A 124 -9.21 -25.16 17.63
CA MET A 124 -9.19 -23.82 18.25
C MET A 124 -7.85 -23.44 18.90
N TYR A 125 -6.87 -24.35 18.97
CA TYR A 125 -5.57 -24.11 19.60
C TYR A 125 -4.56 -25.18 19.18
N ALA A 126 -3.27 -24.89 19.36
CA ALA A 126 -2.19 -25.85 19.16
C ALA A 126 -1.55 -26.20 20.50
N GLU A 127 -1.42 -27.49 20.80
CA GLU A 127 -0.72 -27.98 21.98
C GLU A 127 0.66 -28.50 21.56
N TRP A 128 1.68 -28.20 22.36
CA TRP A 128 3.00 -28.79 22.18
C TRP A 128 3.29 -29.78 23.33
N PRO A 129 3.08 -31.09 23.13
CA PRO A 129 3.27 -32.08 24.17
C PRO A 129 4.76 -32.37 24.39
N ILE A 130 5.16 -32.44 25.64
CA ILE A 130 6.54 -32.70 26.05
C ILE A 130 6.54 -33.77 27.14
N GLY A 131 7.20 -34.89 26.86
CA GLY A 131 7.46 -35.94 27.85
C GLY A 131 8.70 -35.62 28.68
N LEU A 132 8.56 -35.62 30.01
CA LEU A 132 9.68 -35.52 30.95
C LEU A 132 9.80 -36.80 31.80
N GLN A 133 11.03 -37.25 31.98
CA GLN A 133 11.39 -38.27 32.98
C GLN A 133 12.26 -37.62 34.06
N LEU A 134 11.79 -37.68 35.30
CA LEU A 134 12.39 -37.03 36.46
C LEU A 134 12.73 -38.08 37.52
N ASP A 135 13.89 -37.95 38.14
CA ASP A 135 14.33 -38.74 39.28
C ASP A 135 14.52 -37.85 40.50
N GLY A 136 13.95 -38.30 41.63
CA GLY A 136 14.11 -37.62 42.91
C GLY A 136 13.09 -38.10 43.94
N THR A 137 12.92 -37.33 45.01
CA THR A 137 11.98 -37.64 46.09
C THR A 137 10.59 -37.03 45.83
N TYR A 138 9.57 -37.56 46.50
CA TYR A 138 8.19 -37.06 46.40
C TYR A 138 8.08 -35.57 46.76
N HIS A 139 8.81 -35.12 47.79
CA HIS A 139 8.79 -33.72 48.22
C HIS A 139 9.41 -32.77 47.17
N ASN A 140 10.48 -33.22 46.51
CA ASN A 140 11.12 -32.49 45.43
C ASN A 140 10.20 -32.35 44.21
N LEU A 141 9.42 -33.40 43.90
CA LEU A 141 8.40 -33.36 42.86
C LEU A 141 7.33 -32.31 43.14
N GLY A 142 6.79 -32.28 44.37
CA GLY A 142 5.81 -31.25 44.76
C GLY A 142 6.35 -29.83 44.61
N SER A 143 7.60 -29.61 45.04
CA SER A 143 8.28 -28.31 44.92
C SER A 143 8.52 -27.89 43.47
N PHE A 144 8.77 -28.86 42.57
CA PHE A 144 8.90 -28.60 41.15
C PHE A 144 7.57 -28.21 40.50
N LEU A 145 6.49 -28.94 40.80
CA LEU A 145 5.15 -28.66 40.27
C LEU A 145 4.65 -27.27 40.71
N GLU A 146 4.95 -26.87 41.96
CA GLU A 146 4.62 -25.52 42.46
C GLU A 146 5.36 -24.42 41.70
N ARG A 147 6.62 -24.64 41.30
CA ARG A 147 7.38 -23.67 40.51
C ARG A 147 6.86 -23.58 39.08
N VAL A 148 6.54 -24.73 38.47
CA VAL A 148 5.98 -24.78 37.12
C VAL A 148 4.62 -24.09 37.04
N SER A 149 3.78 -24.19 38.07
CA SER A 149 2.46 -23.53 38.08
C SER A 149 2.52 -22.00 38.15
N LYS A 150 3.63 -21.44 38.66
CA LYS A 150 3.89 -19.99 38.70
C LYS A 150 4.54 -19.45 37.43
N PHE A 151 4.75 -20.30 36.42
CA PHE A 151 5.37 -19.89 35.17
C PHE A 151 4.41 -18.98 34.35
N PRO A 152 4.89 -17.93 33.67
CA PRO A 152 4.04 -16.96 32.96
C PRO A 152 3.37 -17.50 31.68
N ARG A 153 3.27 -18.83 31.51
CA ARG A 153 2.61 -19.49 30.37
C ARG A 153 1.60 -20.50 30.85
N ILE A 154 0.61 -20.78 30.01
CA ILE A 154 -0.38 -21.83 30.24
C ILE A 154 0.32 -23.18 30.04
N ILE A 155 0.50 -23.94 31.12
CA ILE A 155 1.09 -25.29 31.12
C ILE A 155 0.07 -26.25 31.72
N ASN A 156 -0.24 -27.31 30.98
CA ASN A 156 -1.07 -28.40 31.49
C ASN A 156 -0.19 -29.63 31.75
N ILE A 157 -0.37 -30.26 32.91
CA ILE A 157 0.40 -31.45 33.32
C ILE A 157 -0.57 -32.62 33.37
N THR A 158 -0.35 -33.61 32.50
CA THR A 158 -1.21 -34.79 32.36
C THR A 158 -0.38 -36.06 32.44
N GLY A 159 -0.92 -37.12 33.05
CA GLY A 159 -0.28 -38.44 33.05
C GLY A 159 0.96 -38.53 33.94
N ILE A 160 0.83 -38.20 35.22
CA ILE A 160 1.91 -38.40 36.20
C ILE A 160 1.95 -39.89 36.55
N HIS A 161 3.08 -40.53 36.25
CA HIS A 161 3.37 -41.91 36.63
C HIS A 161 4.57 -41.89 37.59
N CYS A 162 4.39 -42.46 38.78
CA CYS A 162 5.42 -42.54 39.83
C CYS A 162 5.82 -43.99 40.08
#